data_AF-A0A398C8D1-F1
#
_entry.id   AF-A0A398C8D1-F1
#
_cell.length_a   1.000
_cell.length_b   1.000
_cell.length_c   1.000
_cell.angle_alpha   90.00
_cell.angle_beta   90.00
_cell.angle_gamma   90.00
#
_symmetry.space_group_name_H-M   'P 1'
#
loop_
_entity.id
_entity.type
_entity.pdbx_description
1 polymer ?
#
loop_
_entity_poly.entity_id
_entity_poly.type
_entity_poly.pdbx_seq_one_letter_code
_entity_poly.pdbx_strand_id
1 'polypeptide(L)'
;MQARLVDTNVLIVASAADTGSPFHPDATPVEEAALRQQVFDWLAAFEADPTRHAVLDVDWHVCGEYQHKLTEQDYGWLAMVHKMDRGEVVWVDVLLDKDGNAVLPPELAEAVTDLADRKMVAAALAALDAGYATQITNAADTDWIDCQQALRSVGLEVENLLPDWLRARWRQKHPPMRRAK
;
A
#
# COMPACT_ATOMS: atom_id res chain seq x y z
N MET A 1 -15.68 9.51 7.58
CA MET A 1 -14.81 8.45 8.12
C MET A 1 -13.57 8.35 7.24
N GLN A 2 -12.38 8.19 7.82
CA GLN A 2 -11.14 8.09 7.06
C GLN A 2 -10.79 6.62 6.85
N ALA A 3 -10.49 6.25 5.61
CA ALA A 3 -10.07 4.91 5.26
C ALA A 3 -8.68 4.93 4.62
N ARG A 4 -7.93 3.85 4.82
CA ARG A 4 -6.62 3.66 4.20
C ARG A 4 -6.58 2.27 3.59
N LEU A 5 -6.27 2.22 2.30
CA LEU A 5 -5.74 1.00 1.72
C LEU A 5 -4.23 1.00 1.99
N VAL A 6 -3.76 0.05 2.78
CA VAL A 6 -2.36 -0.03 3.18
C VAL A 6 -1.61 -0.93 2.19
N ASP A 7 -0.61 -0.41 1.51
CA ASP A 7 0.21 -1.23 0.61
C ASP A 7 1.01 -2.27 1.40
N THR A 8 1.21 -3.45 0.81
CA THR A 8 2.08 -4.51 1.34
C THR A 8 3.45 -4.00 1.77
N ASN A 9 4.04 -3.04 1.06
CA ASN A 9 5.37 -2.51 1.40
C ASN A 9 5.38 -1.73 2.74
N VAL A 10 4.26 -1.12 3.15
CA VAL A 10 4.12 -0.49 4.48
C VAL A 10 4.21 -1.57 5.56
N LEU A 11 3.49 -2.67 5.36
CA LEU A 11 3.44 -3.80 6.28
C LEU A 11 4.81 -4.47 6.40
N ILE A 12 5.51 -4.67 5.28
CA ILE A 12 6.88 -5.21 5.23
C ILE A 12 7.86 -4.31 5.99
N VAL A 13 7.86 -3.01 5.69
CA VAL A 13 8.82 -2.07 6.28
C VAL A 13 8.58 -1.91 7.79
N ALA A 14 7.31 -1.89 8.23
CA ALA A 14 6.97 -1.86 9.65
C ALA A 14 7.40 -3.15 10.36
N SER A 15 7.16 -4.32 9.75
CA SER A 15 7.59 -5.62 10.30
C SER A 15 9.10 -5.70 10.46
N ALA A 16 9.86 -5.17 9.50
CA ALA A 16 11.32 -5.08 9.55
C ALA A 16 11.86 -4.12 10.63
N ALA A 17 11.03 -3.25 11.22
CA ALA A 17 11.39 -2.38 12.33
C ALA A 17 11.06 -2.99 13.70
N ASP A 18 10.03 -3.85 13.75
CA ASP A 18 9.55 -4.43 14.99
C ASP A 18 10.46 -5.55 15.49
N THR A 19 10.95 -5.44 16.72
CA THR A 19 11.83 -6.45 17.32
C THR A 19 11.12 -7.76 17.68
N GLY A 20 9.79 -7.77 17.73
CA GLY A 20 8.97 -8.96 18.00
C GLY A 20 8.63 -9.75 16.73
N SER A 21 8.64 -9.09 15.58
CA SER A 21 8.37 -9.68 14.27
C SER A 21 9.55 -10.57 13.83
N PRO A 22 9.30 -11.73 13.22
CA PRO A 22 10.35 -12.56 12.64
C PRO A 22 10.89 -12.01 11.30
N PHE A 23 10.30 -10.94 10.77
CA PHE A 23 10.68 -10.33 9.50
C PHE A 23 12.08 -9.70 9.57
N HIS A 24 12.98 -10.13 8.68
CA HIS A 24 14.36 -9.66 8.73
C HIS A 24 14.51 -8.22 8.17
N PRO A 25 15.28 -7.34 8.83
CA PRO A 25 15.54 -5.98 8.34
C PRO A 25 16.10 -5.89 6.91
N ASP A 26 16.87 -6.89 6.49
CA ASP A 26 17.46 -6.93 5.14
C ASP A 26 16.49 -7.43 4.05
N ALA A 27 15.26 -7.82 4.42
CA ALA A 27 14.22 -8.25 3.47
C ALA A 27 13.36 -7.09 2.94
N THR A 28 13.72 -5.85 3.26
CA THR A 28 13.13 -4.62 2.72
C THR A 28 14.22 -3.76 2.04
N PRO A 29 13.89 -3.00 0.99
CA PRO A 29 14.85 -2.06 0.37
C PRO A 29 15.22 -0.87 1.26
N VAL A 30 14.48 -0.62 2.35
CA VAL A 30 14.73 0.49 3.29
C VAL A 30 15.78 0.05 4.31
N GLU A 31 17.02 0.47 4.09
CA GLU A 31 18.19 0.06 4.88
C GLU A 31 18.27 0.84 6.20
N GLU A 32 17.86 2.11 6.20
CA GLU A 32 17.97 3.00 7.34
C GLU A 32 16.94 2.66 8.43
N ALA A 33 17.42 2.21 9.59
CA ALA A 33 16.58 1.83 10.72
C ALA A 33 15.61 2.96 11.16
N ALA A 34 16.05 4.22 11.10
CA ALA A 34 15.19 5.36 11.44
C ALA A 34 14.00 5.53 10.47
N LEU A 35 14.19 5.23 9.18
CA LEU A 35 13.10 5.28 8.21
C LEU A 35 12.14 4.10 8.38
N ARG A 36 12.66 2.91 8.70
CA ARG A 36 11.81 1.77 9.07
C ARG A 36 10.97 2.07 10.31
N GLN A 37 11.58 2.68 11.33
CA GLN A 37 10.88 3.10 12.55
C GLN A 37 9.76 4.10 12.25
N GLN A 38 9.98 5.07 11.35
CA GLN A 38 8.95 6.02 10.95
C GLN A 38 7.70 5.33 10.35
N VAL A 39 7.90 4.28 9.54
CA VAL A 39 6.79 3.52 8.95
C VAL A 39 6.10 2.67 10.01
N PHE A 40 6.86 2.05 10.92
CA PHE A 40 6.31 1.33 12.07
C PHE A 40 5.45 2.24 12.95
N ASP A 41 5.94 3.42 13.31
CA ASP A 41 5.21 4.37 14.17
C ASP A 41 3.90 4.81 13.50
N TRP A 42 3.90 5.01 12.18
CA TRP A 42 2.68 5.31 11.43
C TRP A 42 1.69 4.14 11.49
N LEU A 43 2.16 2.91 11.25
CA LEU A 43 1.29 1.73 11.24
C LEU A 43 0.75 1.42 12.64
N ALA A 44 1.57 1.54 13.69
CA ALA A 44 1.14 1.41 15.08
C ALA A 44 0.09 2.45 15.46
N ALA A 45 0.28 3.70 15.06
CA ALA A 45 -0.71 4.75 15.30
C ALA A 45 -1.99 4.45 14.52
N PHE A 46 -1.90 4.01 13.26
CA PHE A 46 -3.05 3.63 12.43
C PHE A 46 -3.82 2.48 13.08
N GLU A 47 -3.11 1.43 13.49
CA GLU A 47 -3.66 0.27 14.18
C GLU A 47 -4.47 0.69 15.43
N ALA A 48 -3.89 1.54 16.28
CA ALA A 48 -4.48 1.96 17.55
C ALA A 48 -5.65 2.95 17.43
N ASP A 49 -5.84 3.58 16.26
CA ASP A 49 -6.86 4.60 16.06
C ASP A 49 -8.17 4.00 15.52
N PRO A 50 -9.25 3.90 16.32
CA PRO A 50 -10.51 3.30 15.89
C PRO A 50 -11.27 4.15 14.87
N THR A 51 -10.85 5.38 14.62
CA THR A 51 -11.49 6.27 13.63
C THR A 51 -10.89 6.15 12.24
N ARG A 52 -9.72 5.50 12.11
CA ARG A 52 -9.04 5.20 10.84
C ARG A 52 -9.23 3.73 10.50
N HIS A 53 -9.94 3.48 9.40
CA HIS A 53 -10.30 2.13 8.97
C HIS A 53 -9.37 1.62 7.87
N ALA A 54 -9.13 0.32 7.83
CA ALA A 54 -8.48 -0.32 6.69
C ALA A 54 -9.49 -0.53 5.55
N VAL A 55 -9.04 -0.51 4.31
CA VAL A 55 -9.82 -0.95 3.15
C VAL A 55 -9.34 -2.34 2.76
N LEU A 56 -10.24 -3.32 2.70
CA LEU A 56 -9.97 -4.70 2.28
C LEU A 56 -11.12 -5.20 1.41
N ASP A 57 -10.83 -6.10 0.47
CA ASP A 57 -11.87 -6.71 -0.35
C ASP A 57 -12.48 -7.96 0.31
N VAL A 58 -13.78 -8.18 0.07
CA VAL A 58 -14.53 -9.30 0.68
C VAL A 58 -14.03 -10.68 0.25
N ASP A 59 -13.39 -10.78 -0.92
CA ASP A 59 -12.87 -12.01 -1.51
C ASP A 59 -11.40 -12.27 -1.16
N TRP A 60 -10.83 -11.47 -0.24
CA TRP A 60 -9.49 -11.63 0.33
C TRP A 60 -8.33 -11.51 -0.68
N HIS A 61 -8.55 -10.88 -1.84
CA HIS A 61 -7.51 -10.70 -2.85
C HIS A 61 -6.37 -9.80 -2.38
N VAL A 62 -6.67 -8.68 -1.72
CA VAL A 62 -5.69 -7.75 -1.12
C VAL A 62 -4.95 -8.43 0.04
N CYS A 63 -5.69 -9.13 0.92
CA CYS A 63 -5.08 -9.91 1.99
C CYS A 63 -4.14 -11.01 1.46
N GLY A 64 -4.51 -11.65 0.34
CA GLY A 64 -3.67 -12.63 -0.33
C GLY A 64 -2.31 -12.05 -0.75
N GLU A 65 -2.29 -10.81 -1.26
CA GLU A 65 -1.03 -10.12 -1.59
C GLU A 65 -0.15 -9.88 -0.35
N TYR A 66 -0.75 -9.57 0.80
CA TYR A 66 -0.01 -9.46 2.06
C TYR A 66 0.60 -10.80 2.46
N GLN A 67 -0.20 -11.86 2.44
CA GLN A 67 0.19 -13.20 2.87
C GLN A 67 1.21 -13.88 1.94
N HIS A 68 1.36 -13.41 0.70
CA HIS A 68 2.47 -13.81 -0.18
C HIS A 68 3.84 -13.31 0.31
N LYS A 69 3.86 -12.26 1.14
CA LYS A 69 5.09 -11.60 1.60
C LYS A 69 5.31 -11.71 3.10
N LEU A 70 4.24 -11.87 3.87
CA LEU A 70 4.22 -11.85 5.32
C LEU A 70 3.67 -13.17 5.85
N THR A 71 4.23 -13.61 6.96
CA THR A 71 3.72 -14.72 7.76
C THR A 71 2.69 -14.22 8.77
N GLU A 72 1.97 -15.16 9.39
CA GLU A 72 0.98 -14.86 10.42
C GLU A 72 1.58 -14.16 11.67
N GLN A 73 2.91 -14.24 11.85
CA GLN A 73 3.61 -13.67 13.00
C GLN A 73 4.23 -12.30 12.68
N ASP A 74 4.20 -11.86 11.42
CA ASP A 74 4.78 -10.57 11.05
C ASP A 74 3.88 -9.41 11.48
N TYR A 75 4.48 -8.42 12.13
CA TYR A 75 3.76 -7.32 12.77
C TYR A 75 2.79 -6.61 11.82
N GLY A 76 3.22 -6.36 10.58
CA GLY A 76 2.39 -5.70 9.58
C GLY A 76 1.08 -6.46 9.29
N TRP A 77 1.13 -7.80 9.22
CA TRP A 77 -0.07 -8.60 9.05
C TRP A 77 -0.93 -8.60 10.32
N LEU A 78 -0.31 -8.73 11.50
CA LEU A 78 -1.01 -8.68 12.78
C LEU A 78 -1.77 -7.36 12.97
N ALA A 79 -1.20 -6.23 12.58
CA ALA A 79 -1.87 -4.93 12.62
C ALA A 79 -3.15 -4.91 11.77
N MET A 80 -3.14 -5.57 10.60
CA MET A 80 -4.34 -5.70 9.75
C MET A 80 -5.36 -6.66 10.35
N VAL A 81 -4.93 -7.78 10.94
CA VAL A 81 -5.80 -8.71 11.67
C VAL A 81 -6.48 -8.01 12.84
N HIS A 82 -5.75 -7.21 13.60
CA HIS A 82 -6.28 -6.40 14.69
C HIS A 82 -7.35 -5.40 14.21
N LYS A 83 -7.18 -4.78 13.03
CA LYS A 83 -8.23 -3.97 12.40
C LYS A 83 -9.47 -4.80 12.06
N MET A 84 -9.28 -5.98 11.47
CA MET A 84 -10.38 -6.91 11.14
C MET A 84 -11.16 -7.34 12.39
N ASP A 85 -10.47 -7.77 13.45
CA ASP A 85 -11.07 -8.25 14.70
C ASP A 85 -11.89 -7.18 15.42
N ARG A 86 -11.47 -5.91 15.31
CA ARG A 86 -12.19 -4.77 15.89
C ARG A 86 -13.33 -4.24 15.01
N GLY A 87 -13.53 -4.81 13.81
CA GLY A 87 -14.49 -4.29 12.85
C GLY A 87 -14.11 -2.93 12.27
N GLU A 88 -12.82 -2.57 12.31
CA GLU A 88 -12.26 -1.29 11.85
C GLU A 88 -11.85 -1.38 10.37
N VAL A 89 -12.71 -2.02 9.56
CA VAL A 89 -12.47 -2.29 8.14
C VAL A 89 -13.66 -1.86 7.30
N VAL A 90 -13.37 -1.16 6.20
CA VAL A 90 -14.28 -0.94 5.09
C VAL A 90 -14.10 -2.10 4.12
N TRP A 91 -15.08 -3.01 4.12
CA TRP A 91 -15.13 -4.12 3.17
C TRP A 91 -15.72 -3.67 1.84
N VAL A 92 -15.05 -4.00 0.74
CA VAL A 92 -15.45 -3.63 -0.63
C VAL A 92 -15.46 -4.83 -1.57
N ASP A 93 -16.21 -4.71 -2.66
CA ASP A 93 -16.17 -5.69 -3.76
C ASP A 93 -15.10 -5.27 -4.78
N VAL A 94 -14.31 -6.21 -5.27
CA VAL A 94 -13.33 -5.99 -6.35
C VAL A 94 -13.67 -6.90 -7.53
N LEU A 95 -13.95 -6.28 -8.68
CA LEU A 95 -14.21 -7.03 -9.91
C LEU A 95 -12.90 -7.51 -10.53
N LEU A 96 -12.79 -8.82 -10.74
CA LEU A 96 -11.67 -9.42 -11.46
C LEU A 96 -12.04 -9.77 -12.91
N ASP A 97 -11.04 -9.75 -13.79
CA ASP A 97 -11.12 -10.32 -15.12
C ASP A 97 -10.98 -11.86 -15.07
N LYS A 98 -11.08 -12.50 -16.24
CA LYS A 98 -10.96 -13.96 -16.40
C LYS A 98 -9.61 -14.53 -15.95
N ASP A 99 -8.58 -13.69 -15.88
CA ASP A 99 -7.20 -14.05 -15.57
C ASP A 99 -6.87 -13.73 -14.09
N GLY A 100 -7.86 -13.25 -13.32
CA GLY A 100 -7.75 -12.97 -11.89
C GLY A 100 -7.18 -11.59 -11.55
N ASN A 101 -7.12 -10.67 -12.52
CA ASN A 101 -6.62 -9.30 -12.31
C ASN A 101 -7.78 -8.34 -12.11
N ALA A 102 -7.61 -7.33 -11.25
CA ALA A 102 -8.67 -6.36 -11.05
C ALA A 102 -8.92 -5.51 -12.30
N VAL A 103 -10.19 -5.33 -12.61
CA VAL A 103 -10.64 -4.50 -13.73
C VAL A 103 -10.62 -3.04 -13.30
N LEU A 104 -9.75 -2.25 -13.91
CA LEU A 104 -9.68 -0.81 -13.71
C LEU A 104 -10.31 -0.07 -14.90
N PRO A 105 -10.79 1.18 -14.70
CA PRO A 105 -11.04 2.11 -15.79
C PRO A 105 -9.84 2.17 -16.76
N PRO A 106 -10.06 2.27 -18.09
CA PRO A 106 -8.99 2.19 -19.08
C PRO A 106 -7.81 3.13 -18.81
N GLU A 107 -8.10 4.35 -18.36
CA GLU A 107 -7.09 5.38 -18.07
C GLU A 107 -6.16 4.98 -16.92
N LEU A 108 -6.67 4.21 -15.96
CA LEU A 108 -5.89 3.66 -14.85
C LEU A 108 -5.25 2.32 -15.20
N ALA A 109 -5.90 1.50 -16.02
CA ALA A 109 -5.33 0.24 -16.47
C ALA A 109 -4.03 0.43 -17.26
N GLU A 110 -3.91 1.52 -18.02
CA GLU A 110 -2.67 1.90 -18.71
C GLU A 110 -1.58 2.42 -17.76
N ALA A 111 -1.97 3.17 -16.72
CA ALA A 111 -1.02 3.79 -15.78
C ALA A 111 -0.54 2.83 -14.68
N VAL A 112 -1.41 1.95 -14.19
CA VAL A 112 -1.14 0.97 -13.14
C VAL A 112 -0.77 -0.35 -13.82
N THR A 113 0.53 -0.48 -14.13
CA THR A 113 1.06 -1.59 -14.92
C THR A 113 1.26 -2.87 -14.13
N ASP A 114 1.50 -2.77 -12.81
CA ASP A 114 1.60 -3.94 -11.95
C ASP A 114 0.19 -4.51 -11.67
N LEU A 115 0.02 -5.82 -11.86
CA LEU A 115 -1.28 -6.49 -11.75
C LEU A 115 -1.75 -6.65 -10.29
N ALA A 116 -0.83 -6.77 -9.33
CA ALA A 116 -1.16 -6.80 -7.92
C ALA A 116 -1.65 -5.43 -7.45
N ASP A 117 -0.99 -4.35 -7.91
CA ASP A 117 -1.40 -2.97 -7.61
C ASP A 117 -2.80 -2.65 -8.15
N ARG A 118 -3.24 -3.30 -9.24
CA ARG A 118 -4.61 -3.12 -9.73
C ARG A 118 -5.66 -3.52 -8.71
N LYS A 119 -5.43 -4.58 -7.94
CA LYS A 119 -6.37 -5.03 -6.89
C LYS A 119 -6.47 -3.99 -5.77
N MET A 120 -5.33 -3.44 -5.38
CA MET A 120 -5.21 -2.36 -4.42
C MET A 120 -5.95 -1.10 -4.88
N VAL A 121 -5.71 -0.66 -6.12
CA VAL A 121 -6.39 0.51 -6.71
C VAL A 121 -7.90 0.28 -6.82
N ALA A 122 -8.33 -0.89 -7.29
CA ALA A 122 -9.75 -1.22 -7.41
C ALA A 122 -10.47 -1.18 -6.04
N ALA A 123 -9.87 -1.75 -5.00
CA ALA A 123 -10.41 -1.71 -3.65
C ALA A 123 -10.49 -0.26 -3.11
N ALA A 124 -9.45 0.54 -3.32
CA ALA A 124 -9.43 1.93 -2.91
C ALA A 124 -10.50 2.78 -3.63
N LEU A 125 -10.71 2.56 -4.93
CA LEU A 125 -11.77 3.21 -5.71
C LEU A 125 -13.16 2.79 -5.24
N ALA A 126 -13.40 1.50 -4.99
CA ALA A 126 -14.67 1.03 -4.46
C ALA A 126 -15.01 1.67 -3.10
N ALA A 127 -14.00 1.89 -2.25
CA ALA A 127 -14.19 2.62 -0.99
C ALA A 127 -14.50 4.11 -1.22
N LEU A 128 -13.86 4.77 -2.21
CA LEU A 128 -14.19 6.14 -2.60
C LEU A 128 -15.64 6.25 -3.10
N ASP A 129 -16.07 5.33 -3.97
CA ASP A 129 -17.43 5.29 -4.52
C ASP A 129 -18.49 5.05 -3.43
N ALA A 130 -18.14 4.30 -2.39
CA ALA A 130 -18.95 4.12 -1.19
C ALA A 130 -18.97 5.35 -0.25
N GLY A 131 -18.25 6.43 -0.59
CA GLY A 131 -18.26 7.71 0.12
C GLY A 131 -17.24 7.83 1.26
N TYR A 132 -16.26 6.93 1.34
CA TYR A 132 -15.18 7.02 2.33
C TYR A 132 -14.07 7.95 1.85
N ALA A 133 -13.46 8.70 2.77
CA ALA A 133 -12.27 9.49 2.46
C ALA A 133 -11.04 8.55 2.45
N THR A 134 -10.73 8.01 1.26
CA THR A 134 -9.77 6.92 1.07
C THR A 134 -8.48 7.40 0.41
N GLN A 135 -7.34 6.88 0.88
CA GLN A 135 -6.02 7.04 0.26
C GLN A 135 -5.30 5.70 0.26
N ILE A 136 -4.41 5.49 -0.71
CA ILE A 136 -3.42 4.41 -0.69
C ILE A 136 -2.24 4.86 0.16
N THR A 137 -1.81 4.07 1.12
CA THR A 137 -0.61 4.35 1.93
C THR A 137 0.56 3.55 1.39
N ASN A 138 1.64 4.24 1.04
CA ASN A 138 2.86 3.67 0.47
C ASN A 138 4.08 4.07 1.31
N ALA A 139 5.00 3.15 1.55
CA ALA A 139 6.27 3.42 2.21
C ALA A 139 7.45 3.44 1.22
N ALA A 140 7.60 2.40 0.39
CA ALA A 140 8.86 2.12 -0.29
C ALA A 140 8.71 1.74 -1.78
N ASP A 141 7.49 1.61 -2.30
CA ASP A 141 7.31 1.34 -3.72
C ASP A 141 7.35 2.64 -4.53
N THR A 142 8.30 2.70 -5.46
CA THR A 142 8.51 3.86 -6.32
C THR A 142 7.53 3.94 -7.47
N ASP A 143 6.88 2.84 -7.82
CA ASP A 143 6.09 2.73 -9.03
C ASP A 143 4.78 3.53 -8.90
N TRP A 144 4.32 3.76 -7.66
CA TRP A 144 3.28 4.75 -7.34
C TRP A 144 3.60 6.17 -7.79
N ILE A 145 4.88 6.55 -7.95
CA ILE A 145 5.26 7.88 -8.47
C ILE A 145 4.84 8.00 -9.94
N ASP A 146 4.98 6.92 -10.71
CA ASP A 146 4.72 6.93 -12.15
C ASP A 146 3.22 7.01 -12.45
N CYS A 147 2.38 6.36 -11.64
CA CYS A 147 0.92 6.38 -11.80
C CYS A 147 0.20 7.47 -10.97
N GLN A 148 0.91 8.22 -10.11
CA GLN A 148 0.30 9.19 -9.19
C GLN A 148 -0.62 10.21 -9.89
N GLN A 149 -0.22 10.71 -11.07
CA GLN A 149 -1.05 11.68 -11.79
C GLN A 149 -2.37 11.09 -12.28
N ALA A 150 -2.36 9.83 -12.71
CA ALA A 150 -3.57 9.14 -13.16
C ALA A 150 -4.50 8.82 -11.98
N LEU A 151 -3.94 8.41 -10.83
CA LEU A 151 -4.74 8.20 -9.61
C LEU A 151 -5.42 9.50 -9.14
N ARG A 152 -4.70 10.62 -9.20
CA ARG A 152 -5.27 11.93 -8.83
C ARG A 152 -6.40 12.38 -9.75
N SER A 153 -6.38 12.03 -11.03
CA SER A 153 -7.43 12.45 -11.97
C SER A 153 -8.79 11.82 -11.65
N VAL A 154 -8.79 10.69 -10.93
CA VAL A 154 -9.99 10.01 -10.42
C VAL A 154 -10.24 10.29 -8.92
N GLY A 155 -9.50 11.22 -8.31
CA GLY A 155 -9.67 11.60 -6.91
C GLY A 155 -9.02 10.68 -5.88
N LEU A 156 -8.19 9.71 -6.31
CA LEU A 156 -7.45 8.82 -5.43
C LEU A 156 -6.03 9.35 -5.19
N GLU A 157 -5.68 9.57 -3.93
CA GLU A 157 -4.36 10.05 -3.53
C GLU A 157 -3.50 8.93 -2.93
N VAL A 158 -2.18 9.05 -3.12
CA VAL A 158 -1.18 8.17 -2.48
C VAL A 158 -0.47 8.95 -1.36
N GLU A 159 -0.66 8.50 -0.12
CA GLU A 159 0.08 8.95 1.06
C GLU A 159 1.43 8.25 1.10
N ASN A 160 2.49 8.97 0.74
CA ASN A 160 3.86 8.47 0.77
C ASN A 160 4.49 8.74 2.15
N LEU A 161 4.79 7.69 2.91
CA LEU A 161 5.37 7.80 4.25
C LEU A 161 6.84 8.23 4.23
N LEU A 162 7.58 7.85 3.18
CA LEU A 162 9.01 8.16 3.00
C LEU A 162 9.26 8.95 1.70
N PRO A 163 8.69 10.15 1.53
CA PRO A 163 8.64 10.85 0.24
C PRO A 163 10.03 11.21 -0.32
N ASP A 164 10.99 11.59 0.53
CA ASP A 164 12.34 11.93 0.10
C ASP A 164 13.13 10.69 -0.33
N TRP A 165 13.00 9.59 0.43
CA TRP A 165 13.61 8.30 0.10
C TRP A 165 13.07 7.76 -1.23
N LEU A 166 11.75 7.79 -1.41
CA LEU A 166 11.07 7.35 -2.64
C LEU A 166 11.57 8.14 -3.85
N ARG A 167 11.63 9.47 -3.76
CA ARG A 167 12.14 10.33 -4.83
C ARG A 167 13.61 10.04 -5.16
N ALA A 168 14.44 9.79 -4.15
CA ALA A 168 15.84 9.44 -4.35
C ALA A 168 15.97 8.08 -5.07
N ARG A 169 15.25 7.05 -4.63
CA ARG A 169 15.24 5.72 -5.26
C ARG A 169 14.66 5.73 -6.67
N TRP A 170 13.55 6.44 -6.88
CA TRP A 170 12.95 6.56 -8.21
C TRP A 170 13.90 7.21 -9.23
N ARG A 171 14.65 8.26 -8.83
CA ARG A 171 15.67 8.88 -9.70
C ARG A 171 16.84 7.94 -10.02
N GLN A 172 17.14 6.97 -9.16
CA GLN A 172 18.14 5.94 -9.45
C GLN A 172 17.63 4.95 -10.50
N LYS A 173 16.36 4.56 -10.45
CA LYS A 173 15.70 3.72 -11.48
C LYS A 173 15.50 4.47 -12.81
N HIS A 174 15.24 5.78 -12.74
CA HIS A 174 14.98 6.66 -13.89
C HIS A 174 16.06 7.75 -14.03
N PRO A 175 17.32 7.38 -14.35
CA PRO A 175 18.38 8.36 -14.47
C PRO A 175 18.08 9.34 -15.61
N PRO A 176 18.35 10.65 -15.42
CA PRO A 176 18.13 11.63 -16.48
C PRO A 176 18.96 11.26 -17.71
N MET A 177 18.32 11.27 -18.89
CA MET A 177 19.02 11.04 -20.16
C MET A 177 20.24 11.97 -20.24
N ARG A 178 21.44 11.38 -20.34
CA ARG A 178 22.67 12.14 -20.59
C ARG A 178 22.50 12.89 -21.91
N ARG A 179 22.42 14.23 -21.86
CA ARG A 179 22.52 15.05 -23.06
C ARG A 179 23.89 14.77 -23.70
N ALA A 180 23.89 14.20 -24.91
CA ALA A 180 25.09 14.07 -25.72
C ALA A 180 25.68 15.48 -25.92
N LYS A 181 26.99 15.61 -25.68
CA LYS A 181 27.75 16.84 -25.96
C LYS A 181 27.99 16.98 -27.45
#